data_AF-A0A554KFW1-F1
#
_entry.id   AF-A0A554KFW1-F1
#
_cell.length_a   1.000
_cell.length_b   1.000
_cell.length_c   1.000
_cell.angle_alpha   90.00
_cell.angle_beta   90.00
_cell.angle_gamma   90.00
#
_symmetry.space_group_name_H-M   'P 1'
#
loop_
_entity.id
_entity.type
_entity.pdbx_description
1 polymer ?
#
loop_
_entity_poly.entity_id
_entity_poly.type
_entity_poly.pdbx_seq_one_letter_code
_entity_poly.pdbx_strand_id
1 'polypeptide(L)'
;MNEYGAPLSDLVERDSSVFADFLRNAGKTMEQFELEVVGRVLAFCEIHAERISACLLHMPIDRVQLIVGTPEAFDFELGDCETLLELEIFGDGWETFDVHQLPANPTNEALVQFSLFAAHSAEEEM
;
A
#
# COMPACT_ATOMS: atom_id res chain seq x y z
N MET A 1 18.38 8.40 -8.96
CA MET A 1 17.68 9.55 -8.34
C MET A 1 16.68 10.00 -9.37
N ASN A 2 15.47 9.51 -9.23
CA ASN A 2 14.39 9.76 -10.16
C ASN A 2 13.59 10.89 -9.48
N GLU A 3 13.18 11.89 -10.25
CA GLU A 3 12.64 13.18 -9.79
C GLU A 3 11.33 13.13 -8.96
N TYR A 4 10.87 11.93 -8.59
CA TYR A 4 9.73 11.65 -7.71
C TYR A 4 10.07 10.68 -6.56
N GLY A 5 11.35 10.36 -6.35
CA GLY A 5 11.80 9.40 -5.35
C GLY A 5 11.77 9.95 -3.93
N ALA A 6 10.63 9.82 -3.25
CA ALA A 6 10.63 9.79 -1.80
C ALA A 6 11.51 8.61 -1.33
N PRO A 7 12.39 8.79 -0.33
CA PRO A 7 13.18 7.70 0.20
C PRO A 7 12.27 6.60 0.79
N LEU A 8 12.68 5.34 0.66
CA LEU A 8 11.98 4.13 1.13
C LEU A 8 11.54 4.16 2.61
N SER A 9 12.12 5.05 3.41
CA SER A 9 11.76 5.30 4.81
C SER A 9 10.48 6.12 4.99
N ASP A 10 10.02 6.84 3.97
CA ASP A 10 8.80 7.67 3.99
C ASP A 10 7.56 6.89 3.46
N LEU A 11 7.75 5.63 3.08
CA LEU A 11 6.74 4.79 2.42
C LEU A 11 5.72 4.16 3.37
N VAL A 12 5.92 4.30 4.69
CA VAL A 12 5.05 3.69 5.70
C VAL A 12 4.72 4.72 6.77
N GLU A 13 3.51 5.28 6.69
CA GLU A 13 2.92 6.06 7.77
C GLU A 13 2.35 5.08 8.80
N ARG A 14 2.85 5.11 10.04
CA ARG A 14 2.56 4.09 11.07
C ARG A 14 2.04 4.74 12.34
N ASP A 15 0.78 4.46 12.71
CA ASP A 15 0.41 4.56 14.12
C ASP A 15 0.96 3.34 14.88
N SER A 16 1.82 3.59 15.87
CA SER A 16 2.57 2.51 16.54
C SER A 16 1.70 1.55 17.34
N SER A 17 0.53 2.00 17.79
CA SER A 17 -0.37 1.21 18.64
C SER A 17 -1.27 0.30 17.80
N VAL A 18 -1.87 0.85 16.74
CA VAL A 18 -2.71 0.14 15.78
C VAL A 18 -1.91 -0.96 15.07
N PHE A 19 -0.67 -0.66 14.71
CA PHE A 19 0.18 -1.62 14.02
C PHE A 19 0.60 -2.82 14.88
N ALA A 20 0.89 -2.59 16.17
CA ALA A 20 1.20 -3.68 17.09
C ALA A 20 -0.02 -4.61 17.31
N ASP A 21 -1.21 -4.02 17.37
CA ASP A 21 -2.47 -4.75 17.50
C ASP A 21 -2.82 -5.55 16.25
N PHE A 22 -2.60 -4.98 15.06
CA PHE A 22 -2.72 -5.69 13.78
C PHE A 22 -1.83 -6.93 13.74
N LEU A 23 -0.54 -6.81 14.04
CA LEU A 23 0.40 -7.93 14.04
C LEU A 23 -0.02 -9.02 15.04
N ARG A 24 -0.46 -8.62 16.24
CA ARG A 24 -0.95 -9.53 17.27
C ARG A 24 -2.18 -10.31 16.80
N ASN A 25 -3.15 -9.63 16.18
CA ASN A 25 -4.38 -10.25 15.71
C ASN A 25 -4.13 -11.20 14.52
N ALA A 26 -3.19 -10.84 13.64
CA ALA A 26 -2.73 -11.70 12.56
C ALA A 26 -1.87 -12.89 13.06
N GLY A 27 -1.41 -12.87 14.32
CA GLY A 27 -0.49 -13.86 14.86
C GLY A 27 0.90 -13.81 14.20
N LYS A 28 1.31 -12.62 13.75
CA LYS A 28 2.53 -12.37 12.98
C LYS A 28 3.52 -11.48 13.74
N THR A 29 4.78 -11.54 13.37
CA THR A 29 5.81 -10.65 13.92
C THR A 29 6.11 -9.49 12.97
N MET A 30 6.80 -8.46 13.49
CA MET A 30 7.31 -7.37 12.67
C MET A 30 8.29 -7.88 11.59
N GLU A 31 9.15 -8.82 11.94
CA GLU A 31 10.11 -9.41 10.98
C GLU A 31 9.39 -10.12 9.83
N GLN A 32 8.29 -10.83 10.13
CA GLN A 32 7.45 -11.42 9.09
C GLN A 32 6.78 -10.36 8.24
N PHE A 33 6.28 -9.27 8.82
CA PHE A 33 5.70 -8.18 8.04
C PHE A 33 6.73 -7.53 7.10
N GLU A 34 7.93 -7.25 7.61
CA GLU A 34 9.01 -6.68 6.79
C GLU A 34 9.42 -7.61 5.64
N LEU A 35 9.49 -8.91 5.88
CA LEU A 35 9.92 -9.88 4.87
C LEU A 35 8.81 -10.27 3.88
N GLU A 36 7.65 -10.63 4.41
CA GLU A 36 6.53 -11.21 3.65
C GLU A 36 5.71 -10.11 2.94
N VAL A 37 5.64 -8.90 3.50
CA VAL A 37 4.86 -7.78 2.92
C VAL A 37 5.77 -6.70 2.36
N VAL A 38 6.56 -6.02 3.20
CA VAL A 38 7.33 -4.83 2.77
C VAL A 38 8.33 -5.21 1.68
N GLY A 39 9.10 -6.27 1.86
CA GLY A 39 10.08 -6.73 0.87
C GLY A 39 9.46 -7.04 -0.49
N ARG A 40 8.27 -7.64 -0.52
CA ARG A 40 7.56 -7.96 -1.77
C ARG A 40 6.95 -6.74 -2.44
N VAL A 41 6.34 -5.87 -1.65
CA VAL A 41 5.83 -4.58 -2.14
C VAL A 41 6.96 -3.78 -2.81
N LEU A 42 8.13 -3.73 -2.17
CA LEU A 42 9.29 -3.04 -2.75
C LEU A 42 9.76 -3.70 -4.05
N ALA A 43 9.90 -5.03 -4.05
CA ALA A 43 10.27 -5.77 -5.26
C ALA A 43 9.27 -5.56 -6.41
N PHE A 44 7.96 -5.56 -6.11
CA PHE A 44 6.91 -5.27 -7.07
C PHE A 44 7.05 -3.87 -7.67
N CYS A 45 7.20 -2.85 -6.82
CA CYS A 45 7.38 -1.46 -7.26
C CYS A 45 8.65 -1.28 -8.11
N GLU A 46 9.73 -2.00 -7.78
CA GLU A 46 10.96 -1.98 -8.57
C GLU A 46 10.81 -2.67 -9.93
N ILE A 47 10.16 -3.85 -9.98
CA ILE A 47 9.92 -4.62 -11.21
C ILE A 47 9.04 -3.82 -12.17
N HIS A 48 8.04 -3.10 -11.65
CA HIS A 48 7.07 -2.34 -12.43
C HIS A 48 7.36 -0.83 -12.46
N ALA A 49 8.58 -0.41 -12.14
CA ALA A 49 8.97 1.01 -12.06
C ALA A 49 8.77 1.81 -13.36
N GLU A 50 8.66 1.14 -14.51
CA GLU A 50 8.35 1.80 -15.80
C GLU A 50 6.86 2.21 -15.91
N ARG A 51 5.97 1.53 -15.17
CA ARG A 51 4.52 1.72 -15.17
C ARG A 51 4.00 2.36 -13.89
N ILE A 52 4.80 2.34 -12.82
CA ILE A 52 4.46 2.91 -11.53
C ILE A 52 5.22 4.22 -11.34
N SER A 53 4.50 5.31 -11.11
CA SER A 53 5.06 6.61 -10.76
C SER A 53 5.24 6.79 -9.26
N ALA A 54 4.43 6.11 -8.44
CA ALA A 54 4.51 6.17 -6.98
C ALA A 54 3.98 4.88 -6.34
N CYS A 55 4.56 4.50 -5.21
CA CYS A 55 4.04 3.47 -4.32
C CYS A 55 3.91 4.03 -2.91
N LEU A 56 2.85 3.65 -2.20
CA LEU A 56 2.64 3.96 -0.79
C LEU A 56 2.07 2.72 -0.09
N LEU A 57 2.72 2.26 0.98
CA LEU A 57 2.17 1.21 1.82
C LEU A 57 1.43 1.85 2.99
N HIS A 58 0.11 1.81 2.92
CA HIS A 58 -0.79 2.38 3.92
C HIS A 58 -1.35 1.28 4.82
N MET A 59 -1.53 1.57 6.10
CA MET A 59 -2.11 0.62 7.06
C MET A 59 -3.23 1.29 7.85
N PRO A 60 -4.45 1.33 7.29
CA PRO A 60 -5.64 1.64 8.06
C PRO A 60 -5.83 0.63 9.18
N ILE A 61 -6.65 0.96 10.18
CA ILE A 61 -7.06 0.03 11.23
C ILE A 61 -7.46 -1.30 10.57
N ASP A 62 -6.86 -2.42 11.03
CA ASP A 62 -7.09 -3.80 10.62
C ASP A 62 -6.60 -4.30 9.25
N ARG A 63 -6.00 -3.44 8.41
CA ARG A 63 -5.62 -3.83 7.05
C ARG A 63 -4.31 -3.25 6.57
N VAL A 64 -3.82 -3.80 5.46
CA VAL A 64 -2.62 -3.31 4.78
C VAL A 64 -2.98 -3.06 3.33
N GLN A 65 -2.62 -1.90 2.81
CA GLN A 65 -2.99 -1.48 1.48
C GLN A 65 -1.77 -0.96 0.75
N LEU A 66 -1.44 -1.54 -0.40
CA LEU A 66 -0.49 -0.95 -1.32
C LEU A 66 -1.24 -0.03 -2.28
N ILE A 67 -0.94 1.26 -2.23
CA ILE A 67 -1.47 2.25 -3.15
C ILE A 67 -0.43 2.49 -4.23
N VAL A 68 -0.79 2.28 -5.49
CA VAL A 68 0.09 2.52 -6.64
C VAL A 68 -0.46 3.64 -7.51
N GLY A 69 0.39 4.61 -7.81
CA GLY A 69 0.11 5.62 -8.81
C GLY A 69 0.75 5.21 -10.13
N THR A 70 0.01 5.31 -11.23
CA THR A 70 0.51 5.08 -12.59
C THR A 70 0.45 6.36 -13.41
N PRO A 71 1.37 6.59 -14.37
CA PRO A 71 1.24 7.69 -15.31
C PRO A 71 0.14 7.38 -16.33
N GLU A 72 -0.37 8.40 -17.02
CA GLU A 72 -1.53 8.32 -17.92
C GLU A 72 -1.36 7.28 -19.05
N ALA A 73 -0.11 7.03 -19.46
CA ALA A 73 0.22 6.04 -20.48
C ALA A 73 -0.04 4.58 -20.06
N PHE A 74 -0.16 4.29 -18.77
CA PHE A 74 -0.30 2.93 -18.20
C PHE A 74 -1.51 2.82 -17.26
N ASP A 75 -2.49 3.71 -17.42
CA ASP A 75 -3.71 3.74 -16.59
C ASP A 75 -4.44 2.39 -16.68
N PHE A 76 -4.60 1.73 -15.53
CA PHE A 76 -5.17 0.38 -15.37
C PHE A 76 -4.43 -0.78 -16.05
N GLU A 77 -3.15 -0.63 -16.40
CA GLU A 77 -2.36 -1.70 -17.04
C GLU A 77 -1.59 -2.63 -16.07
N LEU A 78 -1.84 -2.51 -14.76
CA LEU A 78 -1.21 -3.36 -13.74
C LEU A 78 -2.07 -4.55 -13.29
N GLY A 79 -3.35 -4.60 -13.64
CA GLY A 79 -4.35 -5.45 -12.96
C GLY A 79 -3.97 -6.92 -12.71
N ASP A 80 -3.36 -7.61 -13.69
CA ASP A 80 -2.89 -9.00 -13.49
C ASP A 80 -1.72 -9.08 -12.49
N CYS A 81 -0.82 -8.11 -12.49
CA CYS A 81 0.33 -8.04 -11.59
C CYS A 81 -0.12 -7.70 -10.16
N GLU A 82 -1.09 -6.80 -10.00
CA GLU A 82 -1.67 -6.44 -8.70
C GLU A 82 -2.34 -7.66 -8.06
N THR A 83 -3.20 -8.34 -8.83
CA THR A 83 -3.91 -9.54 -8.39
C THR A 83 -2.92 -10.63 -7.96
N LEU A 84 -1.81 -10.81 -8.70
CA LEU A 84 -0.79 -11.79 -8.31
C LEU A 84 -0.11 -11.43 -7.00
N LEU A 85 0.28 -10.17 -6.80
CA LEU A 85 0.88 -9.71 -5.54
C LEU A 85 -0.08 -9.91 -4.35
N GLU A 86 -1.35 -9.56 -4.52
CA GLU A 86 -2.40 -9.78 -3.52
C GLU A 86 -2.52 -11.25 -3.16
N LEU A 87 -2.62 -12.14 -4.15
CA LEU A 87 -2.76 -13.58 -3.92
C LEU A 87 -1.53 -14.19 -3.25
N GLU A 88 -0.32 -13.73 -3.58
CA GLU A 88 0.91 -14.18 -2.95
C GLU A 88 0.98 -13.79 -1.48
N ILE A 89 0.66 -12.53 -1.16
CA ILE A 89 0.67 -12.01 0.21
C ILE A 89 -0.49 -12.62 1.03
N PHE A 90 -1.67 -12.76 0.42
CA PHE A 90 -2.82 -13.47 1.00
C PHE A 90 -2.46 -14.93 1.33
N GLY A 91 -1.76 -15.62 0.43
CA GLY A 91 -1.32 -17.00 0.61
C GLY A 91 -0.40 -17.22 1.82
N ASP A 92 0.30 -16.17 2.25
CA ASP A 92 1.12 -16.18 3.46
C ASP A 92 0.33 -15.86 4.74
N GLY A 93 -0.99 -15.64 4.64
CA GLY A 93 -1.87 -15.38 5.77
C GLY A 93 -2.05 -13.90 6.10
N TRP A 94 -1.70 -12.99 5.18
CA TRP A 94 -2.01 -11.56 5.28
C TRP A 94 -3.34 -11.27 4.56
N GLU A 95 -4.43 -11.80 5.10
CA GLU A 95 -5.75 -11.85 4.44
C GLU A 95 -6.38 -10.47 4.20
N THR A 96 -5.91 -9.44 4.89
CA THR A 96 -6.39 -8.06 4.78
C THR A 96 -5.46 -7.17 3.94
N PHE A 97 -4.56 -7.78 3.16
CA PHE A 97 -3.74 -7.08 2.18
C PHE A 97 -4.51 -6.83 0.87
N ASP A 98 -4.43 -5.62 0.33
CA ASP A 98 -5.08 -5.23 -0.93
C ASP A 98 -4.21 -4.23 -1.70
N VAL A 99 -4.34 -4.18 -3.02
CA VAL A 99 -3.64 -3.26 -3.91
C VAL A 99 -4.64 -2.33 -4.58
N HIS A 100 -4.41 -1.03 -4.46
CA HIS A 100 -5.25 0.00 -5.04
C HIS A 100 -4.47 0.84 -6.04
N GLN A 101 -4.84 0.74 -7.31
CA GLN A 101 -4.36 1.63 -8.35
C GLN A 101 -5.12 2.97 -8.32
N LEU A 102 -4.37 4.06 -8.19
CA LEU A 102 -4.85 5.41 -8.42
C LEU A 102 -4.82 5.73 -9.92
N PRO A 103 -5.89 6.34 -10.48
CA PRO A 103 -5.86 6.80 -11.85
C PRO A 103 -4.83 7.92 -12.01
N ALA A 104 -4.22 8.01 -13.20
CA ALA A 104 -3.15 8.97 -13.47
C ALA A 104 -3.55 10.45 -13.32
N ASN A 105 -4.83 10.75 -13.55
CA ASN A 105 -5.46 12.04 -13.26
C ASN A 105 -6.57 11.80 -12.23
N PRO A 106 -6.23 11.72 -10.94
CA PRO A 106 -7.25 11.53 -9.93
C PRO A 106 -8.11 12.80 -9.92
N THR A 107 -9.41 12.65 -10.23
CA THR A 107 -10.37 13.73 -9.98
C THR A 107 -10.31 14.11 -8.51
N ASN A 108 -10.71 15.34 -8.18
CA ASN A 108 -10.79 15.77 -6.78
C ASN A 108 -11.59 14.77 -5.92
N GLU A 109 -12.55 14.03 -6.48
CA GLU A 109 -13.27 12.96 -5.78
C GLU A 109 -12.40 11.74 -5.43
N ALA A 110 -11.49 11.30 -6.30
CA ALA A 110 -10.55 10.23 -5.99
C ALA A 110 -9.56 10.70 -4.91
N LEU A 111 -9.03 11.92 -5.02
CA LEU A 111 -8.17 12.51 -3.97
C LEU A 111 -8.93 12.71 -2.64
N VAL A 112 -10.21 13.09 -2.69
CA VAL A 112 -11.08 13.27 -1.52
C VAL A 112 -11.44 11.93 -0.89
N GLN A 113 -11.69 10.86 -1.67
CA GLN A 113 -11.86 9.52 -1.11
C GLN A 113 -10.59 9.09 -0.37
N PHE A 114 -9.41 9.21 -0.99
CA PHE A 114 -8.14 8.88 -0.32
C PHE A 114 -7.91 9.75 0.93
N SER A 115 -8.25 11.04 0.88
CA SER A 115 -8.15 11.94 2.03
C SER A 115 -9.19 11.61 3.13
N LEU A 116 -10.39 11.18 2.77
CA LEU A 116 -11.43 10.72 3.72
C LEU A 116 -11.07 9.38 4.34
N PHE A 117 -10.43 8.47 3.60
CA PHE A 117 -9.94 7.18 4.11
C PHE A 117 -8.76 7.39 5.08
N ALA A 118 -7.85 8.32 4.77
CA ALA A 118 -6.79 8.74 5.68
C ALA A 118 -7.34 9.49 6.92
N ALA A 119 -8.36 10.33 6.75
CA ALA A 119 -8.96 11.12 7.83
C ALA A 119 -9.88 10.30 8.76
N HIS A 120 -10.63 9.31 8.25
CA HIS A 120 -11.43 8.42 9.10
C HIS A 120 -10.56 7.55 10.03
N SER A 121 -9.30 7.30 9.67
CA SER A 121 -8.33 6.66 10.57
C SER A 121 -7.84 7.58 11.69
N ALA A 122 -8.07 8.90 11.60
CA ALA A 122 -7.66 9.89 12.58
C ALA A 122 -8.83 10.43 13.44
N GLU A 123 -10.10 10.21 13.05
CA GLU A 123 -11.28 10.77 13.73
C GLU A 123 -11.99 9.79 14.69
N GLU A 124 -11.61 8.50 14.74
CA GLU A 124 -12.17 7.54 15.71
C GLU A 124 -11.47 7.57 17.10
N GLU A 125 -10.52 8.49 17.30
CA GLU A 125 -9.91 8.81 18.62
C GLU A 125 -10.46 10.11 19.24
N MET A 126 -11.79 10.26 19.31
CA MET A 126 -12.43 11.25 20.18
C MET A 126 -13.56 10.67 21.04
#